data_AF-A0A0A1PC14-F1
#
_entry.id   AF-A0A0A1PC14-F1
#
_cell.length_a   1.000
_cell.length_b   1.000
_cell.length_c   1.000
_cell.angle_alpha   90.00
_cell.angle_beta   90.00
_cell.angle_gamma   90.00
#
_symmetry.space_group_name_H-M   'P 1'
#
loop_
_entity.id
_entity.type
_entity.pdbx_description
1 polymer ?
#
loop_
_entity_poly.entity_id
_entity_poly.type
_entity_poly.pdbx_seq_one_letter_code
_entity_poly.pdbx_strand_id
1 'polypeptide(L)'
;MKRFLESLGFAVKGEIAGCDLVAVKGDGPPVVVICELKLSFNLELVLQGVDRATVADEIWLAARLSSRGKGREGDARFRNLCRRLGLGSSA
;
A
#
# COMPACT_ATOMS: atom_id res chain seq x y z
N MET A 1 -4.84 5.22 7.58
CA MET A 1 -3.53 4.99 6.93
C MET A 1 -2.57 6.17 7.10
N LYS A 2 -2.90 7.39 6.66
CA LYS A 2 -2.04 8.58 6.85
C LYS A 2 -1.52 8.75 8.29
N ARG A 3 -2.43 8.84 9.27
CA ARG A 3 -2.05 8.94 10.70
C ARG A 3 -1.19 7.77 11.20
N PHE A 4 -1.40 6.58 10.65
CA PHE A 4 -0.62 5.41 11.02
C PHE A 4 0.83 5.55 10.51
N LEU A 5 1.02 5.92 9.24
CA LEU A 5 2.35 6.23 8.69
C LEU A 5 3.02 7.39 9.43
N GLU A 6 2.28 8.46 9.73
CA GLU A 6 2.79 9.58 10.54
C GLU A 6 3.24 9.11 11.94
N SER A 7 2.47 8.22 12.58
CA SER A 7 2.85 7.64 13.88
C SER A 7 4.10 6.77 13.84
N LEU A 8 4.47 6.25 12.66
CA LEU A 8 5.72 5.54 12.41
C LEU A 8 6.90 6.49 12.10
N GLY A 9 6.68 7.80 12.17
CA GLY A 9 7.70 8.83 11.95
C GLY A 9 7.91 9.23 10.48
N PHE A 10 6.95 8.93 9.60
CA PHE A 10 7.01 9.38 8.21
C PHE A 10 6.44 10.80 8.07
N ALA A 11 7.03 11.59 7.17
CA ALA A 11 6.37 12.74 6.59
C ALA A 11 5.44 12.26 5.47
N VAL A 12 4.13 12.50 5.60
CA VAL A 12 3.13 11.92 4.69
C VAL A 12 2.34 12.99 3.94
N LYS A 13 2.28 12.86 2.62
CA LYS A 13 1.42 13.65 1.73
C LYS A 13 0.43 12.74 1.01
N GLY A 14 -0.72 13.28 0.64
CA GLY A 14 -1.73 12.57 -0.13
C GLY A 14 -1.88 13.13 -1.54
N GLU A 15 -2.45 12.33 -2.44
CA GLU A 15 -2.79 12.71 -3.82
C GLU A 15 -1.58 13.25 -4.62
N ILE A 16 -0.46 12.55 -4.52
CA ILE A 16 0.80 12.96 -5.20
C ILE A 16 0.97 12.12 -6.46
N ALA A 17 0.98 12.78 -7.62
CA ALA A 17 1.18 12.12 -8.93
C ALA A 17 0.26 10.89 -9.14
N GLY A 18 -0.98 10.98 -8.64
CA GLY A 18 -1.97 9.91 -8.71
C GLY A 18 -1.81 8.78 -7.68
N CYS A 19 -0.87 8.88 -6.74
CA CYS A 19 -0.78 7.98 -5.57
C CYS A 19 -1.68 8.49 -4.45
N ASP A 20 -2.36 7.59 -3.73
CA ASP A 20 -3.20 7.99 -2.61
C ASP A 20 -2.38 8.60 -1.46
N LEU A 21 -1.28 7.95 -1.06
CA LEU A 21 -0.34 8.44 -0.04
C LEU A 21 1.11 8.21 -0.45
N VAL A 22 1.95 9.22 -0.24
CA VAL A 22 3.41 9.14 -0.32
C VAL A 22 3.97 9.50 1.04
N ALA A 23 4.76 8.59 1.60
CA ALA A 23 5.37 8.71 2.90
C ALA A 23 6.90 8.63 2.76
N VAL A 24 7.60 9.59 3.33
CA VAL A 24 9.07 9.64 3.30
C VAL A 24 9.59 9.64 4.73
N LYS A 25 10.61 8.82 5.02
CA LYS A 25 11.27 8.76 6.32
C LYS A 25 12.78 8.88 6.19
N GLY A 26 13.37 9.69 7.07
CA GLY A 26 14.80 9.67 7.35
C GLY A 26 15.48 11.04 7.27
N ASP A 27 16.58 11.12 8.02
CA ASP A 27 17.56 12.22 7.99
C ASP A 27 18.78 11.84 7.10
N GLY A 28 18.72 10.71 6.38
CA GLY A 28 19.71 10.14 5.44
C GLY A 28 19.11 9.93 4.02
N PRO A 29 19.56 8.95 3.20
CA PRO A 29 18.90 8.65 1.93
C PRO A 29 17.40 8.36 2.18
N PRO A 30 16.49 9.14 1.58
CA PRO A 30 15.08 9.07 1.95
C PRO A 30 14.49 7.73 1.53
N VAL A 31 13.85 7.03 2.48
CA VAL A 31 13.03 5.85 2.15
C VAL A 31 11.66 6.33 1.73
N VAL A 32 11.24 5.95 0.53
CA VAL A 32 9.95 6.30 -0.07
C VAL A 32 8.99 5.12 0.02
N VAL A 33 7.92 5.30 0.78
CA VAL A 33 6.80 4.37 0.87
C VAL A 33 5.62 4.97 0.11
N ILE A 34 5.08 4.22 -0.85
CA ILE A 34 3.80 4.56 -1.48
C ILE A 34 2.71 3.66 -0.91
N CYS A 35 1.59 4.26 -0.52
CA CYS A 35 0.44 3.51 -0.03
C CYS A 35 -0.81 3.82 -0.86
N GLU A 36 -1.33 2.79 -1.53
CA GLU A 36 -2.57 2.85 -2.32
C GLU A 36 -3.74 2.31 -1.51
N LEU A 37 -4.90 2.95 -1.66
CA LEU A 37 -6.09 2.75 -0.85
C LEU A 37 -7.29 2.33 -1.69
N LYS A 38 -7.98 1.26 -1.28
CA LYS A 38 -9.34 1.00 -1.76
C LYS A 38 -10.31 0.60 -0.68
N LEU A 39 -11.60 0.84 -0.92
CA LEU A 39 -12.66 0.36 -0.04
C LEU A 39 -12.76 -1.17 -0.03
N SER A 40 -12.30 -1.84 -1.09
CA SER A 40 -12.30 -3.29 -1.20
C SER A 40 -11.02 -3.75 -1.88
N PHE A 41 -10.43 -4.81 -1.36
CA PHE A 41 -9.26 -5.41 -1.98
C PHE A 41 -9.64 -6.03 -3.34
N ASN A 42 -9.00 -5.63 -4.42
CA ASN A 42 -9.31 -6.07 -5.78
C ASN A 42 -8.05 -6.07 -6.67
N LEU A 43 -8.18 -6.53 -7.92
CA LEU A 43 -7.05 -6.58 -8.85
C LEU A 43 -6.52 -5.18 -9.19
N GLU A 44 -7.39 -4.18 -9.28
CA GLU A 44 -6.99 -2.79 -9.56
C GLU A 44 -6.00 -2.26 -8.52
N LEU A 45 -6.28 -2.47 -7.22
CA LEU A 45 -5.38 -2.07 -6.15
C LEU A 45 -3.99 -2.73 -6.28
N VAL A 46 -3.94 -3.99 -6.74
CA VAL A 46 -2.68 -4.69 -7.00
C VAL A 46 -1.94 -4.09 -8.19
N LEU A 47 -2.65 -3.79 -9.29
CA LEU A 47 -2.05 -3.19 -10.49
C LEU A 47 -1.50 -1.80 -10.20
N GLN A 48 -2.23 -0.97 -9.44
CA GLN A 48 -1.72 0.30 -8.93
C GLN A 48 -0.40 0.09 -8.19
N GLY A 49 -0.35 -0.88 -7.26
CA GLY A 49 0.88 -1.19 -6.53
C GLY A 49 2.06 -1.59 -7.43
N VAL A 50 1.80 -2.36 -8.49
CA VAL A 50 2.83 -2.74 -9.49
C VAL A 50 3.37 -1.50 -10.21
N ASP A 51 2.49 -0.58 -10.62
CA ASP A 51 2.92 0.64 -11.31
C ASP A 51 3.82 1.50 -10.40
N ARG A 52 3.54 1.52 -9.09
CA ARG A 52 4.34 2.25 -8.09
C ARG A 52 5.68 1.63 -7.76
N ALA A 53 5.85 0.33 -8.02
CA ALA A 53 7.08 -0.40 -7.69
C ALA A 53 8.34 0.12 -8.41
N THR A 54 8.15 0.90 -9.48
CA THR A 54 9.25 1.51 -10.23
C THR A 54 9.85 2.75 -9.57
N VAL A 55 9.17 3.35 -8.59
CA VAL A 55 9.50 4.67 -8.03
C VAL A 55 9.52 4.73 -6.50
N ALA A 56 9.29 3.61 -5.81
CA ALA A 56 9.24 3.54 -4.35
C ALA A 56 10.03 2.33 -3.83
N ASP A 57 10.58 2.46 -2.63
CA ASP A 57 11.28 1.38 -1.93
C ASP A 57 10.30 0.34 -1.38
N GLU A 58 9.14 0.81 -0.91
CA GLU A 58 8.07 -0.05 -0.41
C GLU A 58 6.69 0.39 -0.91
N ILE A 59 5.84 -0.58 -1.21
CA ILE A 59 4.47 -0.37 -1.66
C ILE A 59 3.52 -1.08 -0.71
N TRP A 60 2.62 -0.30 -0.12
CA TRP A 60 1.68 -0.77 0.89
C TRP A 60 0.25 -0.68 0.34
N LEU A 61 -0.38 -1.83 0.14
CA LEU A 61 -1.78 -1.92 -0.27
C LEU A 61 -2.66 -1.95 0.97
N ALA A 62 -3.59 -1.00 1.07
CA ALA A 62 -4.54 -0.94 2.17
C ALA A 62 -5.98 -0.94 1.65
N ALA A 63 -6.78 -1.86 2.19
CA ALA A 63 -8.21 -1.88 1.95
C ALA A 63 -8.99 -2.21 3.22
N ARG A 64 -10.29 -1.90 3.26
CA ARG A 64 -11.12 -2.31 4.39
C ARG A 64 -11.26 -3.83 4.41
N LEU A 65 -11.07 -4.44 5.58
CA LEU A 65 -11.48 -5.82 5.83
C LEU A 65 -12.93 -6.05 5.41
N SER A 66 -13.17 -7.16 4.73
CA SER A 66 -14.54 -7.56 4.44
C SER A 66 -15.30 -7.85 5.74
N SER A 67 -16.46 -7.23 5.89
CA SER A 67 -17.35 -7.46 7.04
C SER A 67 -17.87 -8.90 7.14
N ARG A 68 -17.73 -9.69 6.06
CA ARG A 68 -18.19 -11.08 5.95
C ARG A 68 -17.06 -12.10 5.99
N GLY A 69 -15.80 -11.69 6.17
CA GLY A 69 -14.64 -12.59 6.28
C GLY A 69 -14.34 -13.45 5.04
N LYS A 70 -14.83 -13.05 3.87
CA LYS A 70 -14.66 -13.77 2.58
C LYS A 70 -14.14 -12.87 1.46
N GLY A 71 -13.53 -11.74 1.81
CA GLY A 71 -12.96 -10.82 0.85
C GLY A 71 -11.62 -11.32 0.28
N ARG A 72 -11.16 -10.65 -0.78
CA ARG A 72 -9.94 -11.03 -1.50
C ARG A 72 -8.67 -10.87 -0.65
N GLU A 73 -8.72 -10.09 0.42
CA GLU A 73 -7.66 -10.00 1.42
C GLU A 73 -7.34 -11.33 2.10
N GLY A 74 -8.32 -12.25 2.19
CA GLY A 74 -8.14 -13.61 2.72
C GLY A 74 -7.79 -14.65 1.65
N ASP A 75 -7.99 -14.34 0.37
CA ASP A 75 -7.77 -15.28 -0.74
C ASP A 75 -6.27 -15.56 -0.92
N ALA A 76 -5.89 -16.84 -0.80
CA ALA A 76 -4.50 -17.26 -0.93
C ALA A 76 -3.87 -16.87 -2.28
N ARG A 77 -4.65 -16.80 -3.37
CA ARG A 77 -4.15 -16.37 -4.69
C ARG A 77 -3.71 -14.92 -4.67
N PHE A 78 -4.51 -14.03 -4.10
CA PHE A 78 -4.18 -12.61 -3.95
C PHE A 78 -2.99 -12.42 -3.01
N ARG A 79 -2.97 -13.10 -1.85
CA ARG A 79 -1.83 -13.03 -0.91
C ARG A 79 -0.53 -13.54 -1.53
N ASN A 80 -0.58 -14.65 -2.27
CA ASN A 80 0.59 -15.21 -2.95
C ASN A 80 1.07 -14.29 -4.08
N LEU A 81 0.15 -13.65 -4.81
CA LEU A 81 0.49 -12.67 -5.83
C LEU A 81 1.21 -11.47 -5.21
N CYS A 82 0.64 -10.86 -4.16
CA CYS A 82 1.27 -9.71 -3.49
C CYS A 82 2.67 -10.07 -2.97
N ARG A 83 2.84 -11.25 -2.37
CA ARG A 83 4.15 -11.73 -1.89
C ARG A 83 5.17 -11.86 -3.02
N ARG A 84 4.78 -12.40 -4.18
CA ARG A 84 5.68 -12.54 -5.34
C ARG A 84 6.06 -11.21 -5.95
N LEU A 85 5.19 -10.21 -5.84
CA LEU A 85 5.40 -8.86 -6.35
C LEU A 85 6.10 -7.94 -5.33
N GLY A 86 6.42 -8.41 -4.12
CA GLY A 86 7.01 -7.57 -3.08
C GLY A 86 6.07 -6.52 -2.49
N LEU A 87 4.75 -6.68 -2.67
CA LEU A 87 3.75 -5.72 -2.18
C LEU A 87 3.36 -6.06 -0.74
N GLY A 88 3.58 -5.10 0.17
CA GLY A 88 3.05 -5.18 1.52
C GLY A 88 1.53 -5.03 1.49
N SER A 89 0.80 -5.92 2.16
CA SER A 89 -0.65 -5.83 2.25
C SER A 89 -1.09 -5.79 3.71
N SER A 90 -1.75 -4.71 4.12
CA SER A 90 -2.49 -4.64 5.38
C SER A 90 -3.97 -4.55 5.07
N ALA A 91 -4.77 -5.44 5.64
CA ALA A 91 -6.23 -5.35 5.58
C ALA A 91 -6.75 -4.81 6.92
#